data_AF-A0AB39KYD2-F1
#
_entry.id   AF-A0AB39KYD2-F1
#
_cell.length_a   1.000
_cell.length_b   1.000
_cell.length_c   1.000
_cell.angle_alpha   90.00
_cell.angle_beta   90.00
_cell.angle_gamma   90.00
#
_symmetry.space_group_name_H-M   'P 1'
#
loop_
_entity.id
_entity.type
_entity.pdbx_description
1 polymer ?
#
loop_
_entity_poly.entity_id
_entity_poly.type
_entity_poly.pdbx_seq_one_letter_code
_entity_poly.pdbx_strand_id
1 'polypeptide(L)'
;MSDERREAWNRYREAAVSGARPRVEADAATTLVEQLRLRAAQWWSVDPVAGHTRSGRWRDLRLVPVGAAAWLGAALAPAIGPSATRAGLLASTLAVAAGALAIALVVSVVKGRVAARRRGLSARLKRSVPAAVLTACTAIALAAGLGAAAGHHAAEHSGPAGELLDRGGQTVATVEVTGEPNQQRQRGTFGSGPRFAAEGRLLQATDGGRSFTASASIRLVGGAEMARVRSGTTIEVAGRIVPADQPGRTALLSVSSRPRVVESDAARRQVGALRESLRRSSEWLWPDAAGLLPGMTVGDTAALPVELEDAMRDVGLGHLTAVSGANFTLLLALVLLGLRSLRASRAMVLIGCALAVIGFTVIVGPEPSVLRAAAMGTVGLVALVSGRAGRSCSAVSSAVLVLVLAQPPLALSMGFLLSVAATLGIALLGPPLTQMLAARFPAWLALAVAVPLSAQLTCGPLMVLIQPSFLSLSLVANVASTPFVPVVTVAGTLALATCAWCPPVALLAVGVGGAGAQAIALTARMLAGLPGATLRWPEGVGGAVAMAAVSGLNAALLWATLLPSGQAAVRLLACRIIRLARAALACTASGLGVTVRRGRVER
;
A
#
# COMPACT_ATOMS: atom_id res chain seq x y z
N MET A 1 -59.33 -35.56 2.82
CA MET A 1 -57.95 -35.16 3.15
C MET A 1 -57.27 -36.44 3.62
N SER A 2 -56.35 -37.00 2.84
CA SER A 2 -55.79 -38.36 3.05
C SER A 2 -55.13 -38.51 4.42
N ASP A 3 -55.24 -39.69 5.03
CA ASP A 3 -54.74 -39.99 6.38
C ASP A 3 -53.23 -39.70 6.53
N GLU A 4 -52.45 -39.86 5.47
CA GLU A 4 -51.02 -39.50 5.45
C GLU A 4 -50.77 -38.00 5.71
N ARG A 5 -51.64 -37.10 5.21
CA ARG A 5 -51.51 -35.66 5.47
C ARG A 5 -51.86 -35.31 6.90
N ARG A 6 -52.73 -36.11 7.54
CA ARG A 6 -53.17 -35.93 8.92
C ARG A 6 -52.07 -36.38 9.90
N GLU A 7 -51.37 -37.48 9.59
CA GLU A 7 -50.19 -37.92 10.33
C GLU A 7 -48.98 -36.99 10.16
N ALA A 8 -48.75 -36.46 8.96
CA ALA A 8 -47.70 -35.46 8.74
C ALA A 8 -47.97 -34.18 9.55
N TRP A 9 -49.22 -33.74 9.63
CA TRP A 9 -49.62 -32.57 10.40
C TRP A 9 -49.48 -32.79 11.92
N ASN A 10 -49.84 -33.98 12.42
CA ASN A 10 -49.68 -34.31 13.85
C ASN A 10 -48.21 -34.40 14.26
N ARG A 11 -47.33 -34.96 13.42
CA ARG A 11 -45.87 -34.95 13.67
C ARG A 11 -45.29 -33.54 13.69
N TYR A 12 -45.76 -32.65 12.82
CA TYR A 12 -45.33 -31.26 12.81
C TYR A 12 -45.80 -30.50 14.06
N ARG A 13 -47.02 -30.80 14.53
CA ARG A 13 -47.59 -30.24 15.76
C ARG A 13 -46.83 -30.69 17.02
N GLU A 14 -46.46 -31.97 17.10
CA GLU A 14 -45.69 -32.52 18.22
C GLU A 14 -44.24 -32.01 18.25
N ALA A 15 -43.60 -31.82 17.09
CA ALA A 15 -42.28 -31.21 16.98
C ALA A 15 -42.28 -29.72 17.36
N ALA A 16 -43.37 -29.00 17.10
CA ALA A 16 -43.51 -27.58 17.47
C ALA A 16 -43.72 -27.37 18.97
N VAL A 17 -44.31 -28.34 19.68
CA VAL A 17 -44.61 -28.26 21.12
C VAL A 17 -43.44 -28.77 21.98
N SER A 18 -42.60 -29.68 21.47
CA SER A 18 -41.53 -30.32 22.26
C SER A 18 -40.13 -29.71 22.10
N GLY A 19 -39.90 -28.76 21.18
CA GLY A 19 -38.62 -28.07 21.02
C GLY A 19 -37.43 -28.96 20.60
N ALA A 20 -37.64 -30.25 20.34
CA ALA A 20 -36.60 -31.20 19.97
C ALA A 20 -36.48 -31.34 18.44
N ARG A 21 -35.30 -31.04 17.89
CA ARG A 21 -34.98 -31.33 16.47
C ARG A 21 -34.73 -32.83 16.30
N PRO A 22 -35.30 -33.51 15.29
CA PRO A 22 -34.99 -34.92 15.05
C PRO A 22 -33.54 -35.07 14.56
N ARG A 23 -32.80 -35.99 15.18
CA ARG A 23 -31.51 -36.48 14.68
C ARG A 23 -31.78 -37.51 13.59
N VAL A 24 -31.28 -37.26 12.38
CA VAL A 24 -31.14 -38.28 11.34
C VAL A 24 -29.76 -38.90 11.52
N GLU A 25 -29.71 -40.19 11.83
CA GLU A 25 -28.49 -41.00 11.83
C GLU A 25 -28.07 -41.24 10.37
N ALA A 26 -26.88 -40.75 10.01
CA ALA A 26 -26.20 -41.08 8.76
C ALA A 26 -24.71 -41.27 9.05
N ASP A 27 -24.15 -42.33 8.47
CA ASP A 27 -22.79 -42.87 8.66
C ASP A 27 -21.68 -41.84 8.95
N ALA A 28 -20.88 -42.14 9.98
CA ALA A 28 -19.88 -41.24 10.55
C ALA A 28 -18.67 -40.94 9.62
N ALA A 29 -18.43 -41.74 8.59
CA ALA A 29 -17.31 -41.55 7.66
C ALA A 29 -17.68 -40.69 6.43
N THR A 30 -18.88 -40.87 5.89
CA THR A 30 -19.43 -40.04 4.80
C THR A 30 -19.74 -38.63 5.30
N THR A 31 -20.22 -38.49 6.53
CA THR A 31 -20.46 -37.18 7.16
C THR A 31 -19.19 -36.35 7.38
N LEU A 32 -18.02 -36.94 7.65
CA LEU A 32 -16.79 -36.15 7.83
C LEU A 32 -16.28 -35.59 6.48
N VAL A 33 -16.26 -36.40 5.43
CA VAL A 33 -15.82 -35.98 4.09
C VAL A 33 -16.81 -35.00 3.48
N GLU A 34 -18.11 -35.20 3.70
CA GLU A 34 -19.16 -34.30 3.25
C GLU A 34 -19.20 -33.02 4.09
N GLN A 35 -18.93 -33.08 5.41
CA GLN A 35 -18.72 -31.89 6.23
C GLN A 35 -17.43 -31.16 5.87
N LEU A 36 -16.36 -31.85 5.48
CA LEU A 36 -15.13 -31.22 5.00
C LEU A 36 -15.31 -30.63 3.61
N ARG A 37 -16.07 -31.27 2.71
CA ARG A 37 -16.49 -30.70 1.43
C ARG A 37 -17.42 -29.52 1.61
N LEU A 38 -18.41 -29.59 2.51
CA LEU A 38 -19.32 -28.50 2.83
C LEU A 38 -18.62 -27.37 3.59
N ARG A 39 -17.63 -27.66 4.43
CA ARG A 39 -16.78 -26.65 5.09
C ARG A 39 -15.77 -26.05 4.12
N ALA A 40 -15.18 -26.82 3.22
CA ALA A 40 -14.31 -26.32 2.15
C ALA A 40 -15.13 -25.49 1.15
N ALA A 41 -16.34 -25.94 0.81
CA ALA A 41 -17.30 -25.18 0.03
C ALA A 41 -17.76 -23.93 0.80
N GLN A 42 -18.00 -23.97 2.10
CA GLN A 42 -18.30 -22.79 2.94
C GLN A 42 -17.10 -21.86 3.14
N TRP A 43 -15.86 -22.37 3.08
CA TRP A 43 -14.64 -21.56 3.12
C TRP A 43 -14.43 -20.84 1.80
N TRP A 44 -14.78 -21.48 0.68
CA TRP A 44 -14.72 -20.89 -0.65
C TRP A 44 -15.99 -20.11 -1.04
N SER A 45 -17.11 -20.42 -0.40
CA SER A 45 -18.40 -19.72 -0.44
C SER A 45 -18.59 -18.87 0.81
N VAL A 46 -17.51 -18.51 1.52
CA VAL A 46 -17.51 -17.21 2.17
C VAL A 46 -17.59 -16.25 1.01
N ASP A 47 -18.82 -15.96 0.58
CA ASP A 47 -19.08 -14.79 -0.21
C ASP A 47 -18.43 -13.65 0.55
N PRO A 48 -17.34 -13.04 0.04
CA PRO A 48 -16.84 -11.81 0.63
C PRO A 48 -17.90 -10.69 0.49
N VAL A 49 -18.99 -10.98 -0.24
CA VAL A 49 -19.96 -10.05 -0.80
C VAL A 49 -21.39 -10.25 -0.29
N ALA A 50 -21.79 -11.42 0.22
CA ALA A 50 -23.21 -11.73 0.50
C ALA A 50 -23.63 -11.62 1.97
N GLY A 51 -22.83 -10.95 2.80
CA GLY A 51 -23.23 -10.58 4.18
C GLY A 51 -23.76 -9.15 4.34
N HIS A 52 -23.77 -8.31 3.30
CA HIS A 52 -23.97 -6.85 3.46
C HIS A 52 -25.03 -6.23 2.55
N THR A 53 -26.10 -6.95 2.24
CA THR A 53 -27.30 -6.34 1.65
C THR A 53 -28.09 -5.56 2.71
N ARG A 54 -27.71 -4.29 2.95
CA ARG A 54 -28.62 -3.13 3.15
C ARG A 54 -27.86 -1.85 3.54
N SER A 55 -27.98 -0.84 2.67
CA SER A 55 -27.75 0.61 2.87
C SER A 55 -26.30 1.14 2.94
N GLY A 56 -25.86 1.79 1.86
CA GLY A 56 -25.17 3.10 1.83
C GLY A 56 -23.94 3.40 2.71
N ARG A 57 -23.32 2.43 3.38
CA ARG A 57 -22.19 2.65 4.32
C ARG A 57 -20.79 2.50 3.71
N TRP A 58 -20.71 2.27 2.41
CA TRP A 58 -19.44 2.13 1.70
C TRP A 58 -18.83 3.51 1.51
N ARG A 59 -17.67 3.75 2.14
CA ARG A 59 -16.83 4.97 2.09
C ARG A 59 -17.20 6.05 3.11
N ASP A 60 -16.79 5.84 4.36
CA ASP A 60 -16.61 6.95 5.31
C ASP A 60 -15.44 7.81 4.81
N LEU A 61 -15.74 8.87 4.06
CA LEU A 61 -14.76 9.78 3.46
C LEU A 61 -14.40 10.96 4.36
N ARG A 62 -14.91 11.01 5.60
CA ARG A 62 -14.75 12.17 6.48
C ARG A 62 -13.29 12.42 6.88
N LEU A 63 -12.46 11.38 6.98
CA LEU A 63 -11.03 11.54 7.29
C LEU A 63 -10.15 11.82 6.07
N VAL A 64 -10.67 11.66 4.85
CA VAL A 64 -9.91 11.91 3.61
C VAL A 64 -9.42 13.36 3.51
N PRO A 65 -10.27 14.40 3.66
CA PRO A 65 -9.78 15.78 3.59
C PRO A 65 -8.81 16.11 4.73
N VAL A 66 -8.99 15.53 5.92
CA VAL A 66 -8.10 15.73 7.07
C VAL A 66 -6.71 15.17 6.79
N GLY A 67 -6.61 13.92 6.33
CA GLY A 67 -5.34 13.29 5.97
C GLY A 67 -4.66 13.98 4.78
N ALA A 68 -5.44 14.37 3.76
CA ALA A 68 -4.92 15.11 2.61
C ALA A 68 -4.39 16.49 3.00
N ALA A 69 -5.06 17.19 3.92
CA ALA A 69 -4.62 18.48 4.41
C ALA A 69 -3.30 18.39 5.20
N ALA A 70 -3.16 17.42 6.10
CA ALA A 70 -1.88 17.19 6.79
C ALA A 70 -0.74 16.89 5.81
N TRP A 71 -1.02 16.09 4.78
CA TRP A 71 -0.05 15.80 3.73
C TRP A 71 0.34 17.05 2.95
N LEU A 72 -0.63 17.81 2.43
CA LEU A 72 -0.38 19.05 1.72
C LEU A 72 0.42 20.04 2.57
N GLY A 73 0.09 20.15 3.86
CA GLY A 73 0.83 20.99 4.80
C GLY A 73 2.30 20.59 4.91
N ALA A 74 2.58 19.29 5.08
CA ALA A 74 3.95 18.80 5.16
C ALA A 74 4.72 18.93 3.84
N ALA A 75 4.04 18.73 2.69
CA ALA A 75 4.65 18.82 1.36
C ALA A 75 4.95 20.27 0.94
N LEU A 76 4.13 21.23 1.36
CA LEU A 76 4.31 22.65 1.03
C LEU A 76 5.37 23.33 1.90
N ALA A 77 5.65 22.80 3.11
CA ALA A 77 6.55 23.44 4.06
C ALA A 77 7.96 23.75 3.50
N PRO A 78 8.64 22.86 2.74
CA PRO A 78 9.96 23.16 2.17
C PRO A 78 9.94 24.30 1.14
N ALA A 79 8.80 24.56 0.49
CA ALA A 79 8.66 25.63 -0.50
C ALA A 79 8.51 27.03 0.13
N ILE A 80 8.18 27.11 1.43
CA ILE A 80 7.86 28.39 2.12
C ILE A 80 9.13 29.07 2.67
N GLY A 81 10.29 28.39 2.64
CA GLY A 81 11.61 28.96 2.93
C GLY A 81 11.99 29.05 4.42
N PRO A 82 13.29 29.15 4.75
CA PRO A 82 13.81 29.01 6.11
C PRO A 82 13.45 30.17 7.05
N SER A 83 13.25 31.39 6.55
CA SER A 83 12.85 32.57 7.36
C SER A 83 11.41 32.49 7.89
N ALA A 84 10.57 31.65 7.28
CA ALA A 84 9.19 31.41 7.68
C ALA A 84 9.02 30.24 8.66
N THR A 85 10.09 29.54 9.05
CA THR A 85 10.00 28.33 9.90
C THR A 85 9.64 28.63 11.36
N ARG A 86 10.20 29.72 11.93
CA ARG A 86 9.85 30.19 13.29
C ARG A 86 8.48 30.88 13.36
N ALA A 87 8.16 31.68 12.35
CA ALA A 87 6.84 32.29 12.21
C ALA A 87 5.75 31.25 11.89
N GLY A 88 6.09 30.21 11.12
CA GLY A 88 5.24 29.07 10.77
C GLY A 88 4.98 28.13 11.95
N LEU A 89 5.91 27.96 12.88
CA LEU A 89 5.66 27.26 14.15
C LEU A 89 4.63 28.02 15.02
N LEU A 90 4.79 29.34 15.17
CA LEU A 90 3.82 30.17 15.90
C LEU A 90 2.46 30.23 15.20
N ALA A 91 2.44 30.40 13.87
CA ALA A 91 1.20 30.42 13.09
C ALA A 91 0.48 29.05 13.09
N SER A 92 1.22 27.94 13.06
CA SER A 92 0.63 26.60 13.14
C SER A 92 0.10 26.29 14.54
N THR A 93 0.81 26.63 15.60
CA THR A 93 0.30 26.50 16.98
C THR A 93 -0.95 27.37 17.22
N LEU A 94 -0.97 28.60 16.73
CA LEU A 94 -2.14 29.50 16.80
C LEU A 94 -3.31 28.97 15.97
N ALA A 95 -3.06 28.42 14.78
CA ALA A 95 -4.11 27.83 13.93
C ALA A 95 -4.70 26.54 14.54
N VAL A 96 -3.87 25.70 15.18
CA VAL A 96 -4.31 24.51 15.92
C VAL A 96 -5.13 24.93 17.14
N ALA A 97 -4.68 25.93 17.90
CA ALA A 97 -5.40 26.46 19.06
C ALA A 97 -6.74 27.10 18.66
N ALA A 98 -6.76 27.91 17.60
CA ALA A 98 -7.97 28.54 17.08
C ALA A 98 -8.97 27.50 16.54
N GLY A 99 -8.48 26.45 15.85
CA GLY A 99 -9.31 25.33 15.40
C GLY A 99 -9.89 24.52 16.56
N ALA A 100 -9.08 24.24 17.59
CA ALA A 100 -9.54 23.56 18.80
C ALA A 100 -10.60 24.38 19.54
N LEU A 101 -10.41 25.71 19.63
CA LEU A 101 -11.37 26.64 20.21
C LEU A 101 -12.68 26.68 19.41
N ALA A 102 -12.60 26.70 18.07
CA ALA A 102 -13.77 26.65 17.20
C ALA A 102 -14.56 25.33 17.34
N ILE A 103 -13.87 24.19 17.45
CA ILE A 103 -14.51 22.89 17.73
C ILE A 103 -15.14 22.90 19.11
N ALA A 104 -14.44 23.40 20.14
CA ALA A 104 -14.97 23.51 21.50
C ALA A 104 -16.20 24.40 21.55
N LEU A 105 -16.23 25.52 20.81
CA LEU A 105 -17.37 26.43 20.67
C LEU A 105 -18.55 25.74 19.98
N VAL A 106 -18.31 25.01 18.89
CA VAL A 106 -19.36 24.24 18.19
C VAL A 106 -19.93 23.14 19.10
N VAL A 107 -19.08 22.42 19.82
CA VAL A 107 -19.50 21.35 20.75
C VAL A 107 -20.27 21.92 21.94
N SER A 108 -19.84 23.05 22.50
CA SER A 108 -20.53 23.71 23.63
C SER A 108 -21.85 24.34 23.19
N VAL A 109 -21.95 24.92 21.99
CA VAL A 109 -23.21 25.37 21.41
C VAL A 109 -24.16 24.20 21.14
N VAL A 110 -23.65 23.05 20.69
CA VAL A 110 -24.46 21.83 20.48
C VAL A 110 -24.91 21.22 21.81
N LYS A 111 -24.03 21.10 22.82
CA LYS A 111 -24.37 20.59 24.16
C LYS A 111 -25.36 21.51 24.87
N GLY A 112 -25.12 22.82 24.86
CA GLY A 112 -26.02 23.82 25.45
C GLY A 112 -27.40 23.89 24.79
N ARG A 113 -27.49 23.55 23.49
CA ARG A 113 -28.78 23.55 22.76
C ARG A 113 -29.47 22.18 22.72
N VAL A 114 -28.75 21.09 22.97
CA VAL A 114 -29.35 19.76 23.24
C VAL A 114 -30.00 19.74 24.63
N ALA A 115 -29.44 20.47 25.60
CA ALA A 115 -30.12 20.77 26.86
C ALA A 115 -31.39 21.64 26.65
N ALA A 116 -31.40 22.50 25.62
CA ALA A 116 -32.54 23.34 25.26
C ALA A 116 -33.58 22.67 24.31
N ARG A 117 -33.58 21.33 24.18
CA ARG A 117 -34.54 20.58 23.33
C ARG A 117 -35.98 20.62 23.90
N ARG A 118 -36.70 21.71 23.61
CA ARG A 118 -38.19 21.71 23.54
C ARG A 118 -38.77 22.43 22.31
N ARG A 119 -37.96 22.99 21.41
CA ARG A 119 -38.50 23.71 20.23
C ARG A 119 -37.82 23.20 18.95
N GLY A 120 -38.62 22.61 18.06
CA GLY A 120 -38.18 21.88 16.87
C GLY A 120 -37.19 22.67 16.00
N LEU A 121 -36.02 22.08 15.76
CA LEU A 121 -34.96 22.70 14.95
C LEU A 121 -35.08 22.28 13.48
N SER A 122 -34.94 23.27 12.59
CA SER A 122 -34.98 23.12 11.14
C SER A 122 -33.87 22.19 10.62
N ALA A 123 -34.20 21.39 9.60
CA ALA A 123 -33.31 20.38 9.01
C ALA A 123 -31.99 20.95 8.45
N ARG A 124 -31.91 22.26 8.19
CA ARG A 124 -30.70 22.95 7.71
C ARG A 124 -29.58 22.97 8.75
N LEU A 125 -29.89 23.16 10.04
CA LEU A 125 -28.85 23.29 11.08
C LEU A 125 -28.22 21.94 11.50
N LYS A 126 -28.96 20.83 11.32
CA LYS A 126 -28.41 19.47 11.54
C LYS A 126 -27.35 19.08 10.51
N ARG A 127 -27.27 19.76 9.36
CA ARG A 127 -26.27 19.52 8.30
C ARG A 127 -25.02 20.41 8.43
N SER A 128 -25.11 21.60 9.05
CA SER A 128 -24.01 22.56 9.11
C SER A 128 -22.96 22.25 10.19
N VAL A 129 -23.36 21.70 11.33
CA VAL A 129 -22.44 21.32 12.43
C VAL A 129 -21.36 20.31 12.02
N PRO A 130 -21.67 19.16 11.41
CA PRO A 130 -20.64 18.21 11.00
C PRO A 130 -19.73 18.76 9.88
N ALA A 131 -20.24 19.63 9.02
CA ALA A 131 -19.43 20.32 8.02
C ALA A 131 -18.43 21.29 8.67
N ALA A 132 -18.88 22.08 9.65
CA ALA A 132 -18.02 23.01 10.39
C ALA A 132 -16.93 22.31 11.21
N VAL A 133 -17.26 21.18 11.86
CA VAL A 133 -16.27 20.34 12.56
C VAL A 133 -15.25 19.76 11.57
N LEU A 134 -15.71 19.27 10.41
CA LEU A 134 -14.83 18.74 9.38
C LEU A 134 -13.87 19.80 8.83
N THR A 135 -14.36 21.01 8.53
CA THR A 135 -13.51 22.12 8.07
C THR A 135 -12.49 22.53 9.13
N ALA A 136 -12.89 22.59 10.39
CA ALA A 136 -11.97 22.89 11.49
C ALA A 136 -10.89 21.80 11.64
N CYS A 137 -11.27 20.53 11.65
CA CYS A 137 -10.31 19.42 11.68
C CYS A 137 -9.35 19.42 10.48
N THR A 138 -9.84 19.78 9.29
CA THR A 138 -9.04 19.87 8.07
C THR A 138 -8.02 21.02 8.18
N ALA A 139 -8.43 22.19 8.68
CA ALA A 139 -7.54 23.32 8.92
C ALA A 139 -6.48 23.02 10.00
N ILE A 140 -6.87 22.37 11.10
CA ILE A 140 -5.95 21.92 12.15
C ILE A 140 -4.93 20.94 11.58
N ALA A 141 -5.38 19.98 10.75
CA ALA A 141 -4.48 19.00 10.14
C ALA A 141 -3.49 19.65 9.18
N LEU A 142 -3.93 20.62 8.36
CA LEU A 142 -3.04 21.42 7.51
C LEU A 142 -1.97 22.14 8.33
N ALA A 143 -2.39 22.81 9.41
CA ALA A 143 -1.48 23.52 10.30
C ALA A 143 -0.52 22.58 11.03
N ALA A 144 -0.99 21.42 11.49
CA ALA A 144 -0.16 20.41 12.12
C ALA A 144 0.88 19.83 11.14
N GLY A 145 0.50 19.59 9.88
CA GLY A 145 1.43 19.16 8.82
C GLY A 145 2.52 20.19 8.56
N LEU A 146 2.15 21.47 8.42
CA LEU A 146 3.09 22.59 8.27
C LEU A 146 4.03 22.71 9.48
N GLY A 147 3.49 22.65 10.69
CA GLY A 147 4.25 22.78 11.93
C GLY A 147 5.21 21.62 12.16
N ALA A 148 4.79 20.37 11.90
CA ALA A 148 5.63 19.20 11.99
C ALA A 148 6.80 19.28 11.00
N ALA A 149 6.53 19.64 9.73
CA ALA A 149 7.57 19.80 8.72
C ALA A 149 8.53 20.95 9.02
N ALA A 150 8.04 22.09 9.48
CA ALA A 150 8.87 23.22 9.90
C ALA A 150 9.74 22.84 11.11
N GLY A 151 9.19 22.13 12.10
CA GLY A 151 9.93 21.65 13.26
C GLY A 151 11.01 20.63 12.88
N HIS A 152 10.70 19.71 11.97
CA HIS A 152 11.67 18.74 11.46
C HIS A 152 12.80 19.42 10.68
N HIS A 153 12.47 20.34 9.76
CA HIS A 153 13.46 21.08 8.99
C HIS A 153 14.36 21.94 9.90
N ALA A 154 13.77 22.61 10.90
CA ALA A 154 14.52 23.33 11.91
C ALA A 154 15.43 22.39 12.72
N ALA A 155 14.98 21.19 13.09
CA ALA A 155 15.82 20.23 13.79
C ALA A 155 17.00 19.71 12.95
N GLU A 156 16.81 19.52 11.63
CA GLU A 156 17.88 19.05 10.73
C GLU A 156 18.89 20.15 10.35
N HIS A 157 18.43 21.40 10.18
CA HIS A 157 19.26 22.50 9.65
C HIS A 157 19.71 23.51 10.73
N SER A 158 19.36 23.29 12.01
CA SER A 158 19.88 24.13 13.10
C SER A 158 21.25 23.66 13.58
N GLY A 159 22.16 24.61 13.78
CA GLY A 159 23.47 24.36 14.37
C GLY A 159 24.52 23.84 13.38
N PRO A 160 25.66 23.31 13.89
CA PRO A 160 26.81 22.92 13.07
C PRO A 160 26.51 21.85 12.00
N ALA A 161 25.48 21.02 12.25
CA ALA A 161 25.03 20.00 11.32
C ALA A 161 24.36 20.58 10.07
N GLY A 162 23.49 21.58 10.25
CA GLY A 162 22.85 22.28 9.13
C GLY A 162 23.87 22.98 8.25
N GLU A 163 24.82 23.69 8.85
CA GLU A 163 25.89 24.36 8.12
C GLU A 163 26.70 23.37 7.27
N LEU A 164 27.05 22.20 7.80
CA LEU A 164 27.78 21.17 7.05
C LEU A 164 26.94 20.60 5.89
N LEU A 165 25.64 20.39 6.08
CA LEU A 165 24.74 19.87 5.06
C LEU A 165 24.51 20.87 3.92
N ASP A 166 24.42 22.16 4.24
CA ASP A 166 24.20 23.24 3.27
C ASP A 166 25.48 23.57 2.49
N ARG A 167 26.62 23.65 3.19
CA ARG A 167 27.91 24.03 2.56
C ARG A 167 28.57 22.87 1.81
N GLY A 168 28.33 21.63 2.26
CA GLY A 168 29.09 20.45 1.85
C GLY A 168 30.54 20.48 2.35
N GLY A 169 31.16 19.30 2.44
CA GLY A 169 32.52 19.23 3.00
C GLY A 169 33.01 17.82 3.23
N GLN A 170 34.31 17.67 3.51
CA GLN A 170 34.85 16.40 3.98
C GLN A 170 34.55 16.24 5.47
N THR A 171 34.06 15.08 5.86
CA THR A 171 33.70 14.79 7.25
C THR A 171 33.92 13.32 7.58
N VAL A 172 34.20 13.04 8.85
CA VAL A 172 34.06 11.71 9.43
C VAL A 172 32.71 11.66 10.12
N ALA A 173 31.86 10.74 9.66
CA ALA A 173 30.47 10.63 10.06
C ALA A 173 30.19 9.27 10.68
N THR A 174 29.52 9.29 11.83
CA THR A 174 28.87 8.12 12.41
C THR A 174 27.43 8.09 11.94
N VAL A 175 27.08 7.04 11.20
CA VAL A 175 25.81 6.92 10.48
C VAL A 175 25.14 5.62 10.86
N GLU A 176 23.87 5.69 11.28
CA GLU A 176 23.03 4.50 11.36
C GLU A 176 22.46 4.21 9.97
N VAL A 177 22.75 3.04 9.42
CA VAL A 177 22.21 2.61 8.14
C VAL A 177 20.75 2.20 8.33
N THR A 178 19.83 2.80 7.58
CA THR A 178 18.38 2.55 7.71
C THR A 178 17.80 1.75 6.56
N GLY A 179 18.45 1.75 5.39
CA GLY A 179 18.07 0.95 4.22
C GLY A 179 19.17 -0.05 3.82
N GLU A 180 18.78 -1.17 3.20
CA GLU A 180 19.76 -2.11 2.67
C GLU A 180 20.56 -1.48 1.51
N PRO A 181 21.88 -1.67 1.44
CA PRO A 181 22.70 -1.14 0.35
C PRO A 181 22.32 -1.77 -0.99
N ASN A 182 21.81 -0.96 -1.91
CA ASN A 182 21.44 -1.38 -3.26
C ASN A 182 22.47 -0.90 -4.29
N GLN A 183 22.84 -1.77 -5.22
CA GLN A 183 23.77 -1.43 -6.29
C GLN A 183 23.19 -0.32 -7.18
N GLN A 184 23.94 0.76 -7.36
CA GLN A 184 23.51 1.91 -8.17
C GLN A 184 23.72 1.63 -9.65
N ARG A 185 22.64 1.85 -10.42
CA ARG A 185 22.57 1.61 -11.87
C ARG A 185 23.35 2.64 -12.70
N GLN A 186 23.45 3.89 -12.23
CA GLN A 186 24.17 4.94 -12.95
C GLN A 186 25.65 4.90 -12.59
N ARG A 187 26.51 4.70 -13.61
CA ARG A 187 27.93 5.09 -13.56
C ARG A 187 27.98 6.60 -13.28
N GLY A 188 28.04 6.97 -12.01
CA GLY A 188 28.27 8.35 -11.63
C GLY A 188 29.64 8.82 -12.12
N THR A 189 29.84 10.13 -12.19
CA THR A 189 31.06 10.85 -12.61
C THR A 189 32.34 10.47 -11.84
N PHE A 190 32.27 9.55 -10.87
CA PHE A 190 33.33 9.23 -9.93
C PHE A 190 33.67 7.72 -9.99
N GLY A 191 34.61 7.33 -10.85
CA GLY A 191 35.24 5.99 -10.83
C GLY A 191 34.46 4.86 -11.51
N SER A 192 35.17 3.79 -11.88
CA SER A 192 34.72 2.70 -12.77
C SER A 192 34.15 1.45 -12.08
N GLY A 193 34.20 1.38 -10.74
CA GLY A 193 33.76 0.20 -9.96
C GLY A 193 32.27 0.18 -9.60
N PRO A 194 31.74 -0.97 -9.16
CA PRO A 194 30.36 -1.08 -8.67
C PRO A 194 30.15 -0.21 -7.43
N ARG A 195 29.06 0.56 -7.44
CA ARG A 195 28.69 1.47 -6.35
C ARG A 195 27.43 0.98 -5.67
N PHE A 196 27.38 1.14 -4.35
CA PHE A 196 26.21 0.81 -3.54
C PHE A 196 25.72 2.08 -2.86
N ALA A 197 24.40 2.25 -2.83
CA ALA A 197 23.76 3.31 -2.07
C ALA A 197 22.87 2.74 -0.98
N ALA A 198 22.92 3.35 0.19
CA ALA A 198 22.04 3.04 1.30
C ALA A 198 21.45 4.34 1.86
N GLU A 199 20.25 4.26 2.42
CA GLU A 199 19.72 5.35 3.25
C GLU A 199 20.30 5.20 4.66
N GLY A 200 20.59 6.33 5.30
CA GLY A 200 21.12 6.36 6.65
C GLY A 200 20.73 7.62 7.40
N ARG A 201 20.91 7.58 8.71
CA ARG A 201 20.71 8.69 9.63
C ARG A 201 22.05 9.08 10.21
N LEU A 202 22.48 10.31 9.94
CA LEU A 202 23.67 10.88 10.54
C LEU A 202 23.43 11.05 12.03
N LEU A 203 24.26 10.42 12.87
CA LEU A 203 24.20 10.51 14.34
C LEU A 203 25.24 11.50 14.87
N GLN A 204 26.43 11.47 14.30
CA GLN A 204 27.53 12.37 14.63
C GLN A 204 28.33 12.69 13.37
N ALA A 205 28.85 13.91 13.29
CA ALA A 205 29.80 14.31 12.27
C ALA A 205 30.94 15.09 12.89
N THR A 206 32.12 14.90 12.34
CA THR A 206 33.32 15.67 12.68
C THR A 206 33.75 16.46 11.47
N ASP A 207 33.80 17.77 11.62
CA ASP A 207 34.22 18.70 10.59
C ASP A 207 35.15 19.77 11.19
N GLY A 208 36.26 20.05 10.51
CA GLY A 208 37.27 21.01 10.97
C GLY A 208 37.83 20.72 12.38
N GLY A 209 37.85 19.45 12.81
CA GLY A 209 38.29 19.05 14.15
C GLY A 209 37.25 19.22 15.27
N ARG A 210 36.01 19.66 14.95
CA ARG A 210 34.90 19.73 15.90
C ARG A 210 33.93 18.60 15.64
N SER A 211 33.65 17.78 16.64
CA SER A 211 32.60 16.78 16.61
C SER A 211 31.29 17.38 17.11
N PHE A 212 30.20 17.04 16.45
CA PHE A 212 28.86 17.43 16.86
C PHE A 212 27.86 16.29 16.58
N THR A 213 26.82 16.25 17.40
CA THR A 213 25.68 15.34 17.18
C THR A 213 24.77 15.91 16.11
N ALA A 214 24.31 15.04 15.22
CA ALA A 214 23.33 15.36 14.21
C ALA A 214 22.22 14.31 14.23
N SER A 215 21.06 14.64 13.68
CA SER A 215 20.00 13.67 13.41
C SER A 215 19.36 14.02 12.07
N ALA A 216 20.15 13.89 11.00
CA ALA A 216 19.75 14.23 9.65
C ALA A 216 19.68 12.99 8.75
N SER A 217 18.69 12.94 7.88
CA SER A 217 18.55 11.87 6.90
C SER A 217 19.54 12.09 5.74
N ILE A 218 20.43 11.12 5.49
CA ILE A 218 21.46 11.19 4.45
C ILE A 218 21.44 9.95 3.56
N ARG A 219 21.83 10.11 2.30
CA ARG A 219 22.08 8.99 1.39
C ARG A 219 23.57 8.69 1.39
N LEU A 220 23.94 7.45 1.72
CA LEU A 220 25.31 6.96 1.62
C LEU A 220 25.55 6.44 0.22
N VAL A 221 26.64 6.82 -0.44
CA VAL A 221 27.10 6.18 -1.70
C VAL A 221 28.58 5.85 -1.56
N GLY A 222 28.92 4.58 -1.73
CA GLY A 222 30.31 4.11 -1.67
C GLY A 222 30.59 2.98 -2.67
N GLY A 223 31.83 2.48 -2.66
CA GLY A 223 32.25 1.34 -3.49
C GLY A 223 31.76 -0.01 -2.96
N ALA A 224 32.33 -1.11 -3.47
CA ALA A 224 31.94 -2.48 -3.14
C ALA A 224 31.94 -2.81 -1.63
N GLU A 225 32.73 -2.11 -0.82
CA GLU A 225 32.76 -2.29 0.64
C GLU A 225 31.42 -1.95 1.31
N MET A 226 30.64 -1.05 0.72
CA MET A 226 29.28 -0.74 1.20
C MET A 226 28.31 -1.90 1.02
N ALA A 227 28.58 -2.86 0.13
CA ALA A 227 27.75 -4.05 -0.06
C ALA A 227 27.73 -4.98 1.17
N ARG A 228 28.75 -4.88 2.03
CA ARG A 228 28.86 -5.65 3.28
C ARG A 228 28.09 -5.03 4.44
N VAL A 229 27.72 -3.76 4.33
CA VAL A 229 26.98 -3.05 5.36
C VAL A 229 25.53 -3.56 5.35
N ARG A 230 24.88 -3.51 6.51
CA ARG A 230 23.50 -4.00 6.69
C ARG A 230 22.63 -2.92 7.30
N SER A 231 21.35 -2.93 6.97
CA SER A 231 20.38 -2.05 7.63
C SER A 231 20.37 -2.33 9.15
N GLY A 232 20.24 -1.26 9.92
CA GLY A 232 20.31 -1.25 11.37
C GLY A 232 21.72 -1.25 11.95
N THR A 233 22.80 -1.19 11.16
CA THR A 233 24.16 -1.07 11.74
C THR A 233 24.59 0.38 11.88
N THR A 234 25.32 0.70 12.95
CA THR A 234 25.98 2.00 13.10
C THR A 234 27.40 1.88 12.58
N ILE A 235 27.69 2.63 11.51
CA ILE A 235 28.99 2.66 10.86
C ILE A 235 29.67 4.01 11.07
N GLU A 236 30.99 3.99 11.17
CA GLU A 236 31.85 5.17 11.07
C GLU A 236 32.50 5.16 9.68
N VAL A 237 32.33 6.27 8.97
CA VAL A 237 32.81 6.46 7.60
C VAL A 237 33.31 7.89 7.41
N ALA A 238 34.51 8.02 6.84
CA ALA A 238 34.96 9.24 6.21
C ALA A 238 34.42 9.36 4.78
N GLY A 239 33.98 10.58 4.42
CA GLY A 239 33.45 10.89 3.10
C GLY A 239 33.26 12.38 2.87
N ARG A 240 32.73 12.73 1.70
CA ARG A 240 32.32 14.10 1.37
C ARG A 240 30.80 14.20 1.39
N ILE A 241 30.25 15.13 2.16
CA ILE A 241 28.85 15.53 2.08
C ILE A 241 28.68 16.44 0.87
N VAL A 242 27.72 16.08 0.02
CA VAL A 242 27.23 16.83 -1.13
C VAL A 242 25.81 17.30 -0.76
N PRO A 243 25.54 18.61 -0.78
CA PRO A 243 24.22 19.17 -0.48
C PRO A 243 23.14 18.60 -1.38
N ALA A 244 21.89 18.66 -0.93
CA ALA A 244 20.76 18.23 -1.74
C ALA A 244 20.47 19.24 -2.87
N ASP A 245 20.47 18.78 -4.12
CA ASP A 245 20.20 19.64 -5.29
C ASP A 245 18.76 20.17 -5.36
N GLN A 246 17.82 19.58 -4.62
CA GLN A 246 16.40 19.93 -4.65
C GLN A 246 15.73 19.84 -3.27
N PRO A 247 14.72 20.69 -2.97
CA PRO A 247 13.92 20.60 -1.75
C PRO A 247 13.30 19.20 -1.60
N GLY A 248 13.52 18.54 -0.45
CA GLY A 248 12.98 17.21 -0.15
C GLY A 248 13.85 16.03 -0.60
N ARG A 249 15.02 16.27 -1.22
CA ARG A 249 16.05 15.23 -1.37
C ARG A 249 17.01 15.28 -0.16
N THR A 250 17.49 14.13 0.26
CA THR A 250 18.46 14.02 1.35
C THR A 250 19.87 14.35 0.86
N ALA A 251 20.71 14.92 1.72
CA ALA A 251 22.11 15.16 1.41
C ALA A 251 22.85 13.84 1.14
N LEU A 252 23.82 13.87 0.24
CA LEU A 252 24.58 12.69 -0.17
C LEU A 252 25.93 12.66 0.56
N LEU A 253 26.21 11.59 1.30
CA LEU A 253 27.55 11.28 1.82
C LEU A 253 28.25 10.32 0.86
N SER A 254 29.19 10.87 0.07
CA SER A 254 30.09 10.12 -0.79
C SER A 254 31.20 9.49 0.06
N VAL A 255 31.06 8.20 0.39
CA VAL A 255 31.94 7.43 1.26
C VAL A 255 33.25 7.12 0.54
N SER A 256 34.37 7.60 1.10
CA SER A 256 35.72 7.39 0.55
C SER A 256 36.54 6.38 1.35
N SER A 257 36.11 6.04 2.56
CA SER A 257 36.80 5.10 3.47
C SER A 257 36.06 3.76 3.59
N ARG A 258 36.73 2.76 4.17
CA ARG A 258 36.09 1.49 4.51
C ARG A 258 35.17 1.68 5.71
N PRO A 259 33.89 1.29 5.64
CA PRO A 259 32.97 1.40 6.77
C PRO A 259 33.45 0.56 7.94
N ARG A 260 33.61 1.19 9.11
CA ARG A 260 33.89 0.49 10.36
C ARG A 260 32.60 0.40 11.17
N VAL A 261 32.15 -0.81 11.51
CA VAL A 261 30.99 -0.99 12.38
C VAL A 261 31.40 -0.63 13.81
N VAL A 262 30.77 0.40 14.38
CA VAL A 262 31.09 0.91 15.73
C VAL A 262 30.21 0.25 16.78
N GLU A 263 28.91 0.12 16.51
CA GLU A 263 27.95 -0.48 17.44
C GLU A 263 26.94 -1.37 16.71
N SER A 264 26.64 -2.50 17.33
CA SER A 264 25.52 -3.37 16.96
C SER A 264 24.92 -3.96 18.23
N ASP A 265 23.71 -3.52 18.58
CA ASP A 265 22.98 -4.04 19.73
C ASP A 265 22.85 -5.56 19.65
N ALA A 266 22.77 -6.24 20.80
CA ALA A 266 22.64 -7.70 20.85
C ALA A 266 21.45 -8.21 20.02
N ALA A 267 20.31 -7.51 20.05
CA ALA A 267 19.15 -7.83 19.22
C ALA A 267 19.44 -7.70 17.71
N ARG A 268 20.20 -6.68 17.30
CA ARG A 268 20.55 -6.45 15.89
C ARG A 268 21.53 -7.50 15.37
N ARG A 269 22.48 -7.93 16.22
CA ARG A 269 23.37 -9.08 15.90
C ARG A 269 22.59 -10.37 15.70
N GLN A 270 21.59 -10.63 16.55
CA GLN A 270 20.72 -11.80 16.41
C GLN A 270 19.90 -11.75 15.11
N VAL A 271 19.33 -10.60 14.76
CA VAL A 271 18.62 -10.42 13.48
C VAL A 271 19.56 -10.67 12.30
N GLY A 272 20.76 -10.09 12.32
CA GLY A 272 21.77 -10.33 11.29
C GLY A 272 22.12 -11.82 11.16
N ALA A 273 22.29 -12.53 12.28
CA ALA A 273 22.55 -13.96 12.30
C ALA A 273 21.39 -14.79 11.71
N LEU A 274 20.14 -14.41 11.99
CA LEU A 274 18.95 -15.08 11.44
C LEU A 274 18.84 -14.91 9.92
N ARG A 275 19.04 -13.67 9.43
CA ARG A 275 19.04 -13.38 7.98
C ARG A 275 20.16 -14.14 7.27
N GLU A 276 21.35 -14.12 7.85
CA GLU A 276 22.51 -14.82 7.33
C GLU A 276 22.31 -16.35 7.34
N SER A 277 21.63 -16.88 8.35
CA SER A 277 21.24 -18.29 8.38
C SER A 277 20.25 -18.64 7.27
N LEU A 278 19.25 -17.80 7.01
CA LEU A 278 18.30 -18.00 5.91
C LEU A 278 19.02 -17.94 4.55
N ARG A 279 19.93 -16.98 4.38
CA ARG A 279 20.75 -16.81 3.17
C ARG A 279 21.58 -18.06 2.90
N ARG A 280 22.37 -18.52 3.88
CA ARG A 280 23.16 -19.76 3.77
C ARG A 280 22.30 -20.98 3.48
N SER A 281 21.16 -21.10 4.14
CA SER A 281 20.22 -22.20 3.88
C SER A 281 19.61 -22.14 2.47
N SER A 282 19.70 -21.01 1.76
CA SER A 282 19.17 -20.83 0.40
C SER A 282 20.24 -20.99 -0.70
N GLU A 283 21.52 -21.11 -0.35
CA GLU A 283 22.64 -21.14 -1.32
C GLU A 283 22.63 -22.36 -2.26
N TRP A 284 21.96 -23.44 -1.88
CA TRP A 284 21.82 -24.65 -2.72
C TRP A 284 20.70 -24.53 -3.78
N LEU A 285 19.88 -23.48 -3.72
CA LEU A 285 18.83 -23.21 -4.72
C LEU A 285 19.45 -22.67 -6.03
N TRP A 286 18.64 -22.56 -7.08
CA TRP A 286 19.02 -21.83 -8.30
C TRP A 286 19.43 -20.39 -7.97
N PRO A 287 20.38 -19.78 -8.71
CA PRO A 287 20.91 -18.44 -8.40
C PRO A 287 19.81 -17.37 -8.22
N ASP A 288 18.80 -17.41 -9.07
CA ASP A 288 17.64 -16.52 -9.02
C ASP A 288 16.82 -16.70 -7.72
N ALA A 289 16.46 -17.95 -7.39
CA ALA A 289 15.71 -18.27 -6.19
C ALA A 289 16.51 -18.04 -4.90
N ALA A 290 17.82 -18.29 -4.91
CA ALA A 290 18.73 -18.09 -3.78
C ALA A 290 18.81 -16.61 -3.36
N GLY A 291 18.71 -15.69 -4.32
CA GLY A 291 18.62 -14.25 -4.05
C GLY A 291 17.20 -13.77 -3.76
N LEU A 292 16.21 -14.28 -4.49
CA LEU A 292 14.83 -13.78 -4.41
C LEU A 292 14.10 -14.24 -3.14
N LEU A 293 14.33 -15.46 -2.63
CA LEU A 293 13.66 -15.96 -1.42
C LEU A 293 14.02 -15.14 -0.16
N PRO A 294 15.31 -14.88 0.16
CA PRO A 294 15.67 -13.97 1.24
C PRO A 294 15.17 -12.53 1.02
N GLY A 295 15.23 -12.03 -0.22
CA GLY A 295 14.72 -10.69 -0.58
C GLY A 295 13.23 -10.53 -0.27
N MET A 296 12.41 -11.51 -0.67
CA MET A 296 10.96 -11.53 -0.42
C MET A 296 10.60 -11.72 1.06
N THR A 297 11.44 -12.43 1.83
CA THR A 297 11.13 -12.82 3.21
C THR A 297 11.61 -11.79 4.23
N VAL A 298 12.88 -11.39 4.15
CA VAL A 298 13.56 -10.54 5.14
C VAL A 298 14.14 -9.25 4.55
N GLY A 299 13.94 -9.01 3.25
CA GLY A 299 14.41 -7.80 2.57
C GLY A 299 15.88 -7.87 2.17
N ASP A 300 16.52 -9.03 2.29
CA ASP A 300 17.93 -9.21 1.93
C ASP A 300 18.07 -9.47 0.42
N THR A 301 18.35 -8.42 -0.33
CA THR A 301 18.56 -8.44 -1.79
C THR A 301 20.02 -8.65 -2.19
N ALA A 302 20.94 -8.89 -1.24
CA ALA A 302 22.38 -8.90 -1.51
C ALA A 302 22.82 -10.00 -2.50
N ALA A 303 22.08 -11.10 -2.55
CA ALA A 303 22.33 -12.22 -3.45
C ALA A 303 21.46 -12.21 -4.72
N LEU A 304 20.63 -11.17 -4.92
CA LEU A 304 19.75 -11.07 -6.08
C LEU A 304 20.57 -10.70 -7.35
N PRO A 305 20.56 -11.52 -8.41
CA PRO A 305 21.24 -11.17 -9.65
C PRO A 305 20.68 -9.89 -10.28
N VAL A 306 21.57 -8.98 -10.72
CA VAL A 306 21.18 -7.69 -11.32
C VAL A 306 20.29 -7.91 -12.55
N GLU A 307 20.59 -8.91 -13.36
CA GLU A 307 19.81 -9.25 -14.56
C GLU A 307 18.39 -9.73 -14.21
N LEU A 308 18.21 -10.39 -13.06
CA LEU A 308 16.89 -10.77 -12.58
C LEU A 308 16.14 -9.55 -12.06
N GLU A 309 16.80 -8.69 -11.30
CA GLU A 309 16.20 -7.44 -10.81
C GLU A 309 15.70 -6.58 -11.97
N ASP A 310 16.48 -6.49 -13.05
CA ASP A 310 16.11 -5.78 -14.28
C ASP A 310 14.91 -6.45 -14.99
N ALA A 311 14.95 -7.76 -15.18
CA ALA A 311 13.81 -8.49 -15.75
C ALA A 311 12.52 -8.27 -14.94
N MET A 312 12.61 -8.37 -13.60
CA MET A 312 11.47 -8.13 -12.71
C MET A 312 10.98 -6.68 -12.80
N ARG A 313 11.88 -5.71 -12.96
CA ARG A 313 11.51 -4.30 -13.13
C ARG A 313 10.79 -4.06 -14.46
N ASP A 314 11.28 -4.66 -15.54
CA ASP A 314 10.72 -4.52 -16.90
C ASP A 314 9.33 -5.11 -17.04
N VAL A 315 8.97 -6.07 -16.17
CA VAL A 315 7.62 -6.64 -16.11
C VAL A 315 6.83 -6.19 -14.88
N GLY A 316 7.26 -5.14 -14.18
CA GLY A 316 6.51 -4.55 -13.07
C GLY A 316 6.42 -5.41 -11.79
N LEU A 317 7.25 -6.45 -11.67
CA LEU A 317 7.41 -7.30 -10.49
C LEU A 317 8.46 -6.78 -9.51
N GLY A 318 9.11 -5.66 -9.77
CA GLY A 318 10.14 -5.08 -8.89
C GLY A 318 9.67 -4.77 -7.45
N HIS A 319 8.36 -4.70 -7.19
CA HIS A 319 7.83 -4.58 -5.83
C HIS A 319 7.89 -5.89 -5.03
N LEU A 320 8.22 -7.01 -5.68
CA LEU A 320 8.42 -8.33 -5.07
C LEU A 320 9.89 -8.64 -4.77
N THR A 321 10.86 -7.87 -5.27
CA THR A 321 12.29 -8.18 -5.05
C THR A 321 12.72 -7.95 -3.60
N ALA A 322 12.03 -7.05 -2.90
CA ALA A 322 12.19 -6.78 -1.49
C ALA A 322 10.89 -7.05 -0.73
N VAL A 323 10.92 -6.86 0.60
CA VAL A 323 9.74 -7.03 1.45
C VAL A 323 8.65 -6.03 1.06
N SER A 324 7.54 -6.58 0.57
CA SER A 324 6.37 -5.82 0.17
C SER A 324 5.32 -5.75 1.29
N GLY A 325 4.44 -4.75 1.25
CA GLY A 325 3.31 -4.66 2.18
C GLY A 325 2.31 -5.82 2.05
N ALA A 326 2.29 -6.51 0.90
CA ALA A 326 1.49 -7.72 0.70
C ALA A 326 2.06 -8.90 1.51
N ASN A 327 3.38 -9.07 1.52
CA ASN A 327 4.06 -10.11 2.31
C ASN A 327 3.77 -9.89 3.81
N PHE A 328 3.84 -8.64 4.26
CA PHE A 328 3.49 -8.25 5.63
C PHE A 328 2.01 -8.53 5.96
N THR A 329 1.09 -8.17 5.07
CA THR A 329 -0.35 -8.41 5.27
C THR A 329 -0.66 -9.89 5.32
N LEU A 330 0.01 -10.71 4.50
CA LEU A 330 -0.14 -12.15 4.50
C LEU A 330 0.37 -12.78 5.79
N LEU A 331 1.52 -12.32 6.30
CA LEU A 331 2.03 -12.71 7.61
C LEU A 331 1.01 -12.43 8.71
N LEU A 332 0.45 -11.22 8.72
CA LEU A 332 -0.57 -10.82 9.70
C LEU A 332 -1.84 -11.68 9.58
N ALA A 333 -2.26 -11.99 8.35
CA ALA A 333 -3.40 -12.87 8.09
C ALA A 333 -3.14 -14.30 8.59
N LEU A 334 -1.92 -14.83 8.41
CA LEU A 334 -1.52 -16.15 8.90
C LEU A 334 -1.55 -16.20 10.43
N VAL A 335 -0.98 -15.19 11.10
CA VAL A 335 -1.01 -15.09 12.58
C VAL A 335 -2.44 -14.99 13.09
N LEU A 336 -3.26 -14.15 12.45
CA LEU A 336 -4.67 -14.00 12.81
C LEU A 336 -5.43 -15.32 12.65
N LEU A 337 -5.25 -16.01 11.52
CA LEU A 337 -5.91 -17.29 11.22
C LEU A 337 -5.46 -18.39 12.18
N GLY A 338 -4.15 -18.49 12.44
CA GLY A 338 -3.58 -19.44 13.39
C GLY A 338 -4.15 -19.26 14.80
N LEU A 339 -4.10 -18.04 15.34
CA LEU A 339 -4.65 -17.75 16.66
C LEU A 339 -6.17 -17.95 16.73
N ARG A 340 -6.90 -17.61 15.66
CA ARG A 340 -8.34 -17.89 15.57
C ARG A 340 -8.65 -19.39 15.52
N SER A 341 -7.85 -20.18 14.82
CA SER A 341 -8.02 -21.63 14.74
C SER A 341 -7.81 -22.30 16.11
N LEU A 342 -6.93 -21.74 16.94
CA LEU A 342 -6.72 -22.13 18.33
C LEU A 342 -7.80 -21.58 19.29
N ARG A 343 -8.88 -20.98 18.77
CA ARG A 343 -9.96 -20.36 19.55
C ARG A 343 -9.47 -19.28 20.55
N ALA A 344 -8.37 -18.61 20.24
CA ALA A 344 -7.81 -17.57 21.10
C ALA A 344 -8.78 -16.39 21.26
N SER A 345 -8.73 -15.74 22.43
CA SER A 345 -9.56 -14.57 22.71
C SER A 345 -9.22 -13.39 21.78
N ARG A 346 -10.14 -12.43 21.62
CA ARG A 346 -9.88 -11.23 20.80
C ARG A 346 -8.64 -10.46 21.26
N ALA A 347 -8.38 -10.44 22.57
CA ALA A 347 -7.19 -9.82 23.15
C ALA A 347 -5.90 -10.56 22.76
N MET A 348 -5.90 -11.90 22.80
CA MET A 348 -4.75 -12.70 22.38
C MET A 348 -4.45 -12.54 20.89
N VAL A 349 -5.47 -12.47 20.03
CA VAL A 349 -5.29 -12.20 18.60
C VAL A 349 -4.66 -10.83 18.39
N LEU A 350 -5.14 -9.80 19.10
CA LEU A 350 -4.55 -8.45 19.04
C LEU A 350 -3.08 -8.44 19.47
N ILE A 351 -2.78 -9.05 20.62
CA ILE A 351 -1.42 -9.10 21.16
C ILE A 351 -0.51 -9.88 20.20
N GLY A 352 -0.93 -11.05 19.73
CA GLY A 352 -0.14 -11.86 18.79
C GLY A 352 0.12 -11.15 17.47
N CYS A 353 -0.88 -10.47 16.91
CA CYS A 353 -0.71 -9.62 15.74
C CYS A 353 0.23 -8.44 16.00
N ALA A 354 0.13 -7.76 17.14
CA ALA A 354 1.02 -6.66 17.51
C ALA A 354 2.47 -7.13 17.68
N LEU A 355 2.68 -8.28 18.33
CA LEU A 355 3.99 -8.92 18.44
C LEU A 355 4.54 -9.33 17.08
N ALA A 356 3.70 -9.83 16.17
CA ALA A 356 4.12 -10.14 14.80
C ALA A 356 4.55 -8.87 14.03
N VAL A 357 3.83 -7.75 14.19
CA VAL A 357 4.22 -6.47 13.58
C VAL A 357 5.58 -6.01 14.11
N ILE A 358 5.78 -6.03 15.43
CA ILE A 358 7.02 -5.61 16.07
C ILE A 358 8.16 -6.54 15.64
N GLY A 359 7.98 -7.85 15.76
CA GLY A 359 8.97 -8.86 15.38
C GLY A 359 9.38 -8.75 13.92
N PHE A 360 8.41 -8.61 13.01
CA PHE A 360 8.70 -8.43 11.59
C PHE A 360 9.46 -7.13 11.31
N THR A 361 9.06 -6.02 11.94
CA THR A 361 9.73 -4.72 11.75
C THR A 361 11.17 -4.75 12.30
N VAL A 362 11.41 -5.47 13.40
CA VAL A 362 12.76 -5.67 13.95
C VAL A 362 13.60 -6.57 13.03
N ILE A 363 13.01 -7.63 12.49
CA ILE A 363 13.70 -8.58 11.60
C ILE A 363 14.05 -7.95 10.26
N VAL A 364 13.13 -7.22 9.61
CA VAL A 364 13.36 -6.58 8.30
C VAL A 364 14.05 -5.22 8.44
N GLY A 365 14.04 -4.64 9.65
CA GLY A 365 14.63 -3.35 9.93
C GLY A 365 13.69 -2.20 9.60
N PRO A 366 14.05 -0.96 9.99
CA PRO A 366 13.23 0.23 9.82
C PRO A 366 13.28 0.76 8.38
N GLU A 367 12.98 -0.10 7.40
CA GLU A 367 12.90 0.31 6.02
C GLU A 367 11.63 1.13 5.78
N PRO A 368 11.67 2.25 5.02
CA PRO A 368 10.50 3.11 4.82
C PRO A 368 9.27 2.34 4.28
N SER A 369 9.47 1.30 3.48
CA SER A 369 8.39 0.45 2.95
C SER A 369 7.69 -0.36 4.05
N VAL A 370 8.47 -0.99 4.93
CA VAL A 370 7.99 -1.81 6.04
C VAL A 370 7.24 -0.95 7.06
N LEU A 371 7.77 0.22 7.40
CA LEU A 371 7.12 1.14 8.34
C LEU A 371 5.74 1.57 7.85
N ARG A 372 5.59 1.85 6.55
CA ARG A 372 4.29 2.16 5.93
C ARG A 372 3.34 0.97 6.01
N ALA A 373 3.81 -0.23 5.66
CA ALA A 373 3.02 -1.45 5.72
C ALA A 373 2.57 -1.78 7.16
N ALA A 374 3.48 -1.65 8.14
CA ALA A 374 3.21 -1.85 9.55
C ALA A 374 2.16 -0.87 10.08
N ALA A 375 2.30 0.43 9.74
CA ALA A 375 1.32 1.44 10.13
C ALA A 375 -0.06 1.18 9.50
N MET A 376 -0.12 0.95 8.19
CA MET A 376 -1.39 0.67 7.50
C MET A 376 -2.04 -0.64 7.98
N GLY A 377 -1.26 -1.69 8.20
CA GLY A 377 -1.72 -2.97 8.72
C GLY A 377 -2.21 -2.87 10.17
N THR A 378 -1.54 -2.09 11.02
CA THR A 378 -1.98 -1.82 12.40
C THR A 378 -3.32 -1.11 12.42
N VAL A 379 -3.50 -0.07 11.59
CA VAL A 379 -4.79 0.61 11.47
C VAL A 379 -5.87 -0.33 10.95
N GLY A 380 -5.54 -1.19 9.98
CA GLY A 380 -6.43 -2.25 9.48
C GLY A 380 -6.85 -3.23 10.57
N LEU A 381 -5.90 -3.68 11.39
CA LEU A 381 -6.15 -4.59 12.52
C LEU A 381 -7.06 -3.96 13.57
N VAL A 382 -6.80 -2.71 13.96
CA VAL A 382 -7.66 -1.96 14.89
C VAL A 382 -9.06 -1.78 14.32
N ALA A 383 -9.19 -1.50 13.02
CA ALA A 383 -10.48 -1.41 12.35
C ALA A 383 -11.22 -2.74 12.36
N LEU A 384 -10.53 -3.85 12.09
CA LEU A 384 -11.09 -5.20 12.10
C LEU A 384 -11.61 -5.57 13.50
N VAL A 385 -10.81 -5.34 14.55
CA VAL A 385 -11.19 -5.69 15.92
C VAL A 385 -12.26 -4.75 16.49
N SER A 386 -12.29 -3.49 16.05
CA SER A 386 -13.37 -2.55 16.39
C SER A 386 -14.69 -2.86 15.67
N GLY A 387 -14.77 -3.88 14.81
CA GLY A 387 -15.95 -4.14 13.97
C GLY A 387 -16.21 -3.06 12.91
N ARG A 388 -15.20 -2.25 12.58
CA ARG A 388 -15.26 -1.13 11.63
C ARG A 388 -14.52 -1.42 10.31
N ALA A 389 -14.35 -2.71 9.98
CA ALA A 389 -13.57 -3.20 8.83
C ALA A 389 -13.97 -2.60 7.46
N GLY A 390 -15.19 -2.07 7.32
CA GLY A 390 -15.69 -1.45 6.08
C GLY A 390 -15.21 -0.01 5.80
N ARG A 391 -14.30 0.57 6.61
CA ARG A 391 -13.85 1.96 6.48
C ARG A 391 -12.42 2.09 5.93
N SER A 392 -12.09 1.38 4.86
CA SER A 392 -10.73 1.34 4.29
C SER A 392 -10.16 2.72 3.96
N CYS A 393 -10.94 3.64 3.38
CA CYS A 393 -10.48 5.01 3.10
C CYS A 393 -10.12 5.76 4.39
N SER A 394 -10.96 5.65 5.42
CA SER A 394 -10.72 6.26 6.73
C SER A 394 -9.46 5.69 7.39
N ALA A 395 -9.22 4.38 7.24
CA ALA A 395 -8.03 3.72 7.75
C ALA A 395 -6.77 4.23 7.06
N VAL A 396 -6.77 4.29 5.72
CA VAL A 396 -5.64 4.82 4.94
C VAL A 396 -5.39 6.29 5.28
N SER A 397 -6.42 7.13 5.36
CA SER A 397 -6.26 8.54 5.75
C SER A 397 -5.72 8.71 7.17
N SER A 398 -6.08 7.83 8.10
CA SER A 398 -5.53 7.85 9.46
C SER A 398 -4.06 7.45 9.48
N ALA A 399 -3.68 6.42 8.71
CA ALA A 399 -2.29 5.99 8.57
C ALA A 399 -1.45 7.11 7.93
N VAL A 400 -1.94 7.76 6.88
CA VAL A 400 -1.28 8.91 6.23
C VAL A 400 -1.09 10.05 7.22
N LEU A 401 -2.14 10.41 7.97
CA LEU A 401 -2.08 11.47 8.98
C LEU A 401 -0.99 11.19 10.02
N VAL A 402 -0.96 9.98 10.59
CA VAL A 402 0.03 9.61 11.63
C VAL A 402 1.45 9.60 11.06
N LEU A 403 1.66 8.98 9.90
CA LEU A 403 2.98 8.84 9.30
C LEU A 403 3.59 10.18 8.88
N VAL A 404 2.81 11.04 8.25
CA VAL A 404 3.29 12.36 7.81
C VAL A 404 3.59 13.28 8.99
N LEU A 405 2.78 13.22 10.06
CA LEU A 405 3.06 14.03 11.26
C LEU A 405 4.28 13.51 12.04
N ALA A 406 4.51 12.19 12.03
CA ALA A 406 5.67 11.59 12.70
C ALA A 406 6.97 11.81 11.90
N GLN A 407 6.91 11.73 10.57
CA GLN A 407 8.05 11.90 9.67
C GLN A 407 7.65 12.72 8.44
N PRO A 408 7.70 14.06 8.54
CA PRO A 408 7.30 14.96 7.47
C PRO A 408 7.99 14.75 6.10
N PRO A 409 9.27 14.35 6.02
CA PRO A 409 9.91 14.06 4.72
C PRO A 409 9.20 12.98 3.90
N LEU A 410 8.44 12.08 4.54
CA LEU A 410 7.66 11.06 3.83
C LEU A 410 6.65 11.66 2.86
N ALA A 411 6.16 12.88 3.12
CA ALA A 411 5.21 13.58 2.28
C ALA A 411 5.71 13.81 0.84
N LEU A 412 7.04 13.93 0.66
CA LEU A 412 7.66 14.14 -0.65
C LEU A 412 8.27 12.84 -1.22
N SER A 413 8.27 11.76 -0.45
CA SER A 413 8.84 10.49 -0.89
C SER A 413 7.94 9.79 -1.92
N MET A 414 8.51 9.49 -3.09
CA MET A 414 7.79 8.78 -4.16
C MET A 414 7.28 7.41 -3.71
N GLY A 415 8.04 6.70 -2.87
CA GLY A 415 7.63 5.40 -2.32
C GLY A 415 6.38 5.48 -1.44
N PHE A 416 6.24 6.54 -0.63
CA PHE A 416 5.03 6.77 0.16
C PHE A 416 3.84 7.10 -0.73
N LEU A 417 4.03 7.98 -1.72
CA LEU A 417 2.98 8.35 -2.68
C LEU A 417 2.46 7.13 -3.45
N LEU A 418 3.36 6.28 -3.95
CA LEU A 418 3.01 5.02 -4.62
C LEU A 418 2.26 4.06 -3.68
N SER A 419 2.68 3.94 -2.41
CA SER A 419 2.03 3.04 -1.43
C SER A 419 0.60 3.48 -1.11
N VAL A 420 0.40 4.80 -0.91
CA VAL A 420 -0.94 5.35 -0.64
C VAL A 420 -1.83 5.24 -1.88
N ALA A 421 -1.31 5.54 -3.06
CA ALA A 421 -2.03 5.40 -4.33
C ALA A 421 -2.48 3.95 -4.56
N ALA A 422 -1.57 2.97 -4.41
CA ALA A 422 -1.88 1.55 -4.54
C ALA A 422 -2.96 1.11 -3.55
N THR A 423 -2.81 1.48 -2.27
CA THR A 423 -3.74 1.05 -1.21
C THR A 423 -5.14 1.66 -1.41
N LEU A 424 -5.22 2.94 -1.78
CA LEU A 424 -6.49 3.58 -2.12
C LEU A 424 -7.10 3.00 -3.39
N GLY A 425 -6.28 2.74 -4.42
CA GLY A 425 -6.71 2.09 -5.66
C GLY A 425 -7.32 0.73 -5.41
N ILE A 426 -6.62 -0.15 -4.68
CA ILE A 426 -7.12 -1.46 -4.30
C ILE A 426 -8.39 -1.34 -3.43
N ALA A 427 -8.44 -0.41 -2.47
CA ALA A 427 -9.61 -0.23 -1.62
C ALA A 427 -10.85 0.28 -2.37
N LEU A 428 -10.68 1.14 -3.38
CA LEU A 428 -11.76 1.78 -4.12
C LEU A 428 -12.21 1.01 -5.37
N LEU A 429 -11.25 0.46 -6.12
CA LEU A 429 -11.44 -0.24 -7.38
C LEU A 429 -11.43 -1.77 -7.22
N GLY A 430 -10.74 -2.31 -6.22
CA GLY A 430 -10.60 -3.75 -6.02
C GLY A 430 -11.93 -4.49 -5.81
N PRO A 431 -12.78 -4.08 -4.85
CA PRO A 431 -14.08 -4.73 -4.63
C PRO A 431 -15.01 -4.74 -5.86
N PRO A 432 -15.26 -3.61 -6.55
CA PRO A 432 -16.11 -3.64 -7.75
C PRO A 432 -15.48 -4.50 -8.85
N LEU A 433 -14.18 -4.37 -9.14
CA LEU A 433 -13.52 -5.18 -10.16
C LEU A 433 -13.57 -6.67 -9.84
N THR A 434 -13.38 -7.06 -8.57
CA THR A 434 -13.47 -8.45 -8.13
C THR A 434 -14.87 -9.00 -8.33
N GLN A 435 -15.91 -8.27 -7.92
CA GLN A 435 -17.31 -8.69 -8.09
C GLN A 435 -17.66 -8.89 -9.57
N MET A 436 -17.15 -8.00 -10.43
CA MET A 436 -17.39 -8.06 -11.87
C MET A 436 -16.69 -9.25 -12.52
N LEU A 437 -15.41 -9.48 -12.19
CA LEU A 437 -14.66 -10.61 -12.72
C LEU A 437 -15.15 -11.95 -12.17
N ALA A 438 -15.59 -11.99 -10.91
CA ALA A 438 -16.16 -13.18 -10.27
C ALA A 438 -17.47 -13.65 -10.94
N ALA A 439 -18.14 -12.78 -11.69
CA ALA A 439 -19.31 -13.17 -12.49
C ALA A 439 -18.94 -14.07 -13.69
N ARG A 440 -17.67 -14.03 -14.14
CA ARG A 440 -17.21 -14.78 -15.32
C ARG A 440 -16.09 -15.78 -15.02
N PHE A 441 -15.32 -15.55 -13.97
CA PHE A 441 -14.15 -16.32 -13.56
C PHE A 441 -14.28 -16.79 -12.11
N PRO A 442 -13.54 -17.84 -11.70
CA PRO A 442 -13.53 -18.23 -10.29
C PRO A 442 -12.99 -17.09 -9.40
N ALA A 443 -13.50 -17.01 -8.17
CA ALA A 443 -13.23 -15.89 -7.25
C ALA A 443 -11.73 -15.62 -7.02
N TRP A 444 -10.90 -16.67 -6.99
CA TRP A 444 -9.45 -16.55 -6.82
C TRP A 444 -8.79 -15.84 -8.00
N LEU A 445 -9.22 -16.14 -9.24
CA LEU A 445 -8.69 -15.50 -10.44
C LEU A 445 -9.19 -14.06 -10.57
N ALA A 446 -10.45 -13.84 -10.20
CA ALA A 446 -11.02 -12.49 -10.12
C ALA A 446 -10.22 -11.59 -9.19
N LEU A 447 -9.85 -12.09 -7.99
CA LEU A 447 -8.98 -11.37 -7.05
C LEU A 447 -7.56 -11.17 -7.61
N ALA A 448 -6.98 -12.22 -8.21
CA ALA A 448 -5.62 -12.18 -8.77
C ALA A 448 -5.46 -11.15 -9.90
N VAL A 449 -6.54 -10.88 -10.65
CA VAL A 449 -6.54 -9.85 -11.70
C VAL A 449 -6.96 -8.48 -11.16
N ALA A 450 -8.01 -8.42 -10.32
CA ALA A 450 -8.58 -7.16 -9.86
C ALA A 450 -7.59 -6.35 -9.00
N VAL A 451 -6.79 -7.01 -8.15
CA VAL A 451 -5.88 -6.32 -7.24
C VAL A 451 -4.72 -5.64 -7.98
N PRO A 452 -3.94 -6.34 -8.83
CA PRO A 452 -2.87 -5.70 -9.61
C PRO A 452 -3.41 -4.66 -10.59
N LEU A 453 -4.56 -4.91 -11.24
CA LEU A 453 -5.18 -3.96 -12.15
C LEU A 453 -5.57 -2.67 -11.42
N SER A 454 -6.16 -2.77 -10.22
CA SER A 454 -6.50 -1.61 -9.39
C SER A 454 -5.26 -0.78 -9.05
N ALA A 455 -4.18 -1.46 -8.62
CA ALA A 455 -2.93 -0.80 -8.27
C ALA A 455 -2.29 -0.14 -9.50
N GLN A 456 -2.25 -0.83 -10.65
CA GLN A 456 -1.66 -0.34 -11.89
C GLN A 456 -2.36 0.92 -12.40
N LEU A 457 -3.70 0.95 -12.38
CA LEU A 457 -4.49 2.12 -12.80
C LEU A 457 -4.21 3.35 -11.92
N THR A 458 -3.95 3.16 -10.62
CA THR A 458 -3.65 4.28 -9.71
C THR A 458 -2.17 4.68 -9.68
N CYS A 459 -1.25 3.72 -9.82
CA CYS A 459 0.18 3.96 -9.71
C CYS A 459 0.84 4.30 -11.05
N GLY A 460 0.23 3.94 -12.18
CA GLY A 460 0.77 4.16 -13.52
C GLY A 460 1.28 5.59 -13.76
N PRO A 461 0.48 6.64 -13.49
CA PRO A 461 0.90 8.03 -13.70
C PRO A 461 2.13 8.42 -12.87
N LEU A 462 2.22 7.90 -11.65
CA LEU A 462 3.34 8.15 -10.74
C LEU A 462 4.59 7.39 -11.19
N MET A 463 4.42 6.17 -11.71
CA MET A 463 5.51 5.34 -12.20
C MET A 463 6.20 5.99 -13.40
N VAL A 464 5.45 6.65 -14.29
CA VAL A 464 6.00 7.38 -15.46
C VAL A 464 6.96 8.50 -15.05
N LEU A 465 6.73 9.14 -13.90
CA LEU A 465 7.64 10.17 -13.37
C LEU A 465 8.98 9.60 -12.88
N ILE A 466 9.02 8.30 -12.54
CA ILE A 466 10.22 7.62 -12.05
C ILE A 466 10.94 6.90 -13.20
N GLN A 467 10.16 6.23 -14.04
CA GLN A 467 10.63 5.51 -15.20
C GLN A 467 9.66 5.76 -16.35
N PRO A 468 10.08 6.49 -17.40
CA PRO A 468 9.23 6.87 -18.52
C PRO A 468 9.00 5.68 -19.48
N SER A 469 8.40 4.61 -18.96
CA SER A 469 8.06 3.41 -19.71
C SER A 469 6.71 2.87 -19.30
N PHE A 470 5.94 2.42 -20.28
CA PHE A 470 4.72 1.66 -20.06
C PHE A 470 5.03 0.16 -20.04
N LEU A 471 4.75 -0.47 -18.89
CA LEU A 471 4.99 -1.89 -18.65
C LEU A 471 3.76 -2.70 -19.08
N SER A 472 3.71 -3.05 -20.36
CA SER A 472 2.53 -3.65 -21.00
C SER A 472 2.19 -5.04 -20.42
N LEU A 473 3.23 -5.82 -20.10
CA LEU A 473 3.11 -7.18 -19.57
C LEU A 473 3.00 -7.24 -18.04
N SER A 474 2.96 -6.09 -17.36
CA SER A 474 2.93 -6.03 -15.90
C SER A 474 1.73 -6.75 -15.29
N LEU A 475 0.54 -6.60 -15.86
CA LEU A 475 -0.66 -7.28 -15.37
C LEU A 475 -0.51 -8.80 -15.49
N VAL A 476 -0.01 -9.29 -16.63
CA VAL A 476 0.18 -10.73 -16.89
C VAL A 476 1.21 -11.31 -15.92
N ALA A 477 2.34 -10.61 -15.75
CA ALA A 477 3.41 -11.02 -14.83
C ALA A 477 2.91 -11.10 -13.39
N ASN A 478 2.14 -10.10 -12.94
CA ASN A 478 1.56 -10.07 -11.59
C ASN A 478 0.55 -11.21 -11.38
N VAL A 479 -0.35 -11.46 -12.33
CA VAL A 479 -1.34 -12.54 -12.24
C VAL A 479 -0.65 -13.91 -12.21
N ALA A 480 0.35 -14.12 -13.08
CA ALA A 480 1.13 -15.36 -13.13
C ALA A 480 1.95 -15.58 -11.84
N SER A 481 2.45 -14.51 -11.22
CA SER A 481 3.25 -14.59 -9.98
C SER A 481 2.39 -14.72 -8.71
N THR A 482 1.14 -14.25 -8.74
CA THR A 482 0.20 -14.23 -7.60
C THR A 482 0.10 -15.56 -6.83
N PRO A 483 -0.06 -16.74 -7.46
CA PRO A 483 -0.18 -18.00 -6.70
C PRO A 483 1.10 -18.38 -5.96
N PHE A 484 2.27 -17.93 -6.44
CA PHE A 484 3.56 -18.27 -5.86
C PHE A 484 3.94 -17.34 -4.70
N VAL A 485 3.52 -16.07 -4.72
CA VAL A 485 3.86 -15.10 -3.67
C VAL A 485 3.51 -15.60 -2.25
N PRO A 486 2.31 -16.16 -1.99
CA PRO A 486 2.00 -16.73 -0.68
C PRO A 486 2.87 -17.93 -0.32
N VAL A 487 3.21 -18.79 -1.28
CA VAL A 487 4.08 -19.94 -1.06
C VAL A 487 5.47 -19.48 -0.61
N VAL A 488 6.06 -18.52 -1.33
CA VAL A 488 7.36 -17.94 -0.98
C VAL A 488 7.32 -17.28 0.40
N THR A 489 6.30 -16.46 0.66
CA THR A 489 6.19 -15.70 1.91
C THR A 489 6.00 -16.62 3.12
N VAL A 490 5.09 -17.59 3.04
CA VAL A 490 4.80 -18.52 4.14
C VAL A 490 5.98 -19.45 4.37
N ALA A 491 6.52 -20.06 3.31
CA ALA A 491 7.63 -20.98 3.43
C ALA A 491 8.93 -20.29 3.86
N GLY A 492 9.21 -19.09 3.33
CA GLY A 492 10.34 -18.26 3.76
C GLY A 492 10.25 -17.83 5.22
N THR A 493 9.06 -17.41 5.68
CA THR A 493 8.84 -17.06 7.10
C THR A 493 9.03 -18.29 7.99
N LEU A 494 8.53 -19.46 7.56
CA LEU A 494 8.70 -20.71 8.28
C LEU A 494 10.18 -21.13 8.34
N ALA A 495 10.91 -20.99 7.24
CA ALA A 495 12.35 -21.24 7.18
C ALA A 495 13.11 -20.33 8.15
N LEU A 496 12.79 -19.03 8.19
CA LEU A 496 13.39 -18.08 9.13
C LEU A 496 13.10 -18.45 10.59
N ALA A 497 11.87 -18.88 10.90
CA ALA A 497 11.49 -19.26 12.26
C ALA A 497 12.16 -20.56 12.73
N THR A 498 12.48 -21.47 11.80
CA THR A 498 12.98 -22.82 12.11
C THR A 498 14.48 -22.99 11.90
N CYS A 499 15.16 -22.08 11.18
CA CYS A 499 16.57 -22.23 10.80
C CYS A 499 17.52 -22.48 11.98
N ALA A 500 17.27 -21.85 13.12
CA ALA A 500 18.16 -21.96 14.28
C ALA A 500 17.88 -23.20 15.17
N TRP A 501 16.70 -23.83 15.07
CA TRP A 501 16.24 -24.83 16.06
C TRP A 501 15.83 -26.17 15.40
N CYS A 502 15.45 -26.16 14.12
CA CYS A 502 15.05 -27.35 13.37
C CYS A 502 15.51 -27.27 11.90
N PRO A 503 16.80 -27.57 11.62
CA PRO A 503 17.36 -27.48 10.26
C PRO A 503 16.62 -28.29 9.17
N PRO A 504 16.10 -29.50 9.42
CA PRO A 504 15.37 -30.25 8.38
C PRO A 504 14.08 -29.58 7.92
N VAL A 505 13.32 -29.00 8.86
CA VAL A 505 12.09 -28.26 8.53
C VAL A 505 12.44 -26.98 7.78
N ALA A 506 13.50 -26.30 8.18
CA ALA A 506 14.00 -25.13 7.48
C ALA A 506 14.40 -25.47 6.04
N LEU A 507 15.09 -26.59 5.81
CA LEU A 507 15.51 -27.03 4.48
C LEU A 507 14.30 -27.32 3.56
N LEU A 508 13.30 -28.02 4.08
CA LEU A 508 12.05 -28.27 3.33
C LEU A 508 11.31 -26.97 3.01
N ALA A 509 11.22 -26.07 3.99
CA ALA A 509 10.59 -24.77 3.81
C ALA A 509 11.35 -23.91 2.78
N VAL A 510 12.68 -23.93 2.81
CA VAL A 510 13.52 -23.27 1.79
C VAL A 510 13.33 -23.91 0.42
N GLY A 511 13.23 -25.24 0.31
CA GLY A 511 12.97 -25.92 -0.96
C GLY A 511 11.62 -25.52 -1.58
N VAL A 512 10.55 -25.51 -0.77
CA VAL A 512 9.21 -25.11 -1.21
C VAL A 512 9.16 -23.62 -1.57
N GLY A 513 9.73 -22.76 -0.72
CA GLY A 513 9.81 -21.33 -0.97
C GLY A 513 10.68 -21.00 -2.19
N GLY A 514 11.79 -21.72 -2.35
CA GLY A 514 12.72 -21.60 -3.46
C GLY A 514 12.09 -22.01 -4.79
N ALA A 515 11.29 -23.07 -4.83
CA ALA A 515 10.52 -23.44 -6.02
C ALA A 515 9.53 -22.34 -6.43
N GLY A 516 8.82 -21.75 -5.45
CA GLY A 516 7.94 -20.61 -5.69
C GLY A 516 8.70 -19.37 -6.20
N ALA A 517 9.85 -19.07 -5.60
CA ALA A 517 10.70 -17.95 -6.01
C ALA A 517 11.25 -18.17 -7.42
N GLN A 518 11.65 -19.39 -7.75
CA GLN A 518 12.12 -19.75 -9.09
C GLN A 518 11.01 -19.60 -10.13
N ALA A 519 9.76 -19.98 -9.81
CA ALA A 519 8.62 -19.79 -10.71
C ALA A 519 8.37 -18.29 -11.01
N ILE A 520 8.48 -17.44 -10.00
CA ILE A 520 8.38 -15.97 -10.16
C ILE A 520 9.53 -15.47 -11.03
N ALA A 521 10.77 -15.89 -10.76
CA ALA A 521 11.94 -15.47 -11.51
C ALA A 521 11.89 -15.89 -12.98
N LEU A 522 11.48 -17.12 -13.27
CA LEU A 522 11.27 -17.61 -14.63
C LEU A 522 10.18 -16.82 -15.35
N THR A 523 9.06 -16.55 -14.67
CA THR A 523 7.98 -15.71 -15.21
C THR A 523 8.50 -14.32 -15.59
N ALA A 524 9.31 -13.71 -14.72
CA ALA A 524 9.90 -12.40 -14.97
C ALA A 524 10.82 -12.42 -16.20
N ARG A 525 11.77 -13.37 -16.26
CA ARG A 525 12.72 -13.49 -17.38
C ARG A 525 12.03 -13.79 -18.72
N MET A 526 11.06 -14.71 -18.71
CA MET A 526 10.31 -15.08 -19.93
C MET A 526 9.53 -13.90 -20.48
N LEU A 527 8.81 -13.16 -19.62
CA LEU A 527 8.00 -12.02 -20.06
C LEU A 527 8.86 -10.81 -20.41
N ALA A 528 9.99 -10.58 -19.72
CA ALA A 528 10.92 -9.50 -20.04
C ALA A 528 11.60 -9.70 -21.41
N GLY A 529 11.81 -10.95 -21.82
CA GLY A 529 12.38 -11.29 -23.13
C GLY A 529 11.42 -11.10 -24.31
N LEU A 530 10.13 -10.85 -24.08
CA LEU A 530 9.15 -10.69 -25.16
C LEU A 530 9.22 -9.27 -25.78
N PRO A 531 9.05 -9.16 -27.11
CA PRO A 531 9.01 -7.86 -27.76
C PRO A 531 7.83 -7.04 -27.23
N GLY A 532 8.11 -5.81 -26.80
CA GLY A 532 7.10 -4.88 -26.27
C GLY A 532 6.84 -5.00 -24.77
N ALA A 533 7.63 -5.76 -24.01
CA ALA A 533 7.56 -5.80 -22.54
C ALA A 533 7.64 -4.38 -21.92
N THR A 534 8.57 -3.57 -22.43
CA THR A 534 8.70 -2.15 -22.09
C THR A 534 8.49 -1.27 -23.32
N LEU A 535 7.47 -0.42 -23.27
CA LEU A 535 7.24 0.59 -24.30
C LEU A 535 7.71 1.94 -23.78
N ARG A 536 8.56 2.63 -24.54
CA ARG A 536 9.00 3.99 -24.18
C ARG A 536 7.79 4.91 -24.12
N TRP A 537 7.69 5.68 -23.04
CA TRP A 537 6.61 6.63 -22.81
C TRP A 537 7.18 8.05 -22.71
N PRO A 538 6.43 9.11 -23.07
CA PRO A 538 6.90 10.48 -22.89
C PRO A 538 7.33 10.76 -21.44
N GLU A 539 8.43 11.50 -21.28
CA GLU A 539 8.95 11.88 -19.96
C GLU A 539 8.19 13.07 -19.35
N GLY A 540 8.35 13.27 -18.04
CA GLY A 540 7.87 14.44 -17.32
C GLY A 540 6.35 14.48 -17.09
N VAL A 541 5.87 15.68 -16.70
CA VAL A 541 4.48 15.90 -16.28
C VAL A 541 3.49 15.61 -17.41
N GLY A 542 3.84 15.97 -18.65
CA GLY A 542 3.02 15.67 -19.84
C GLY A 542 2.80 14.17 -20.03
N GLY A 543 3.85 13.36 -19.87
CA GLY A 543 3.77 11.90 -19.88
C GLY A 543 2.89 11.34 -18.77
N ALA A 544 3.01 11.87 -17.56
CA ALA A 544 2.18 11.46 -16.42
C ALA A 544 0.69 11.79 -16.63
N VAL A 545 0.36 12.96 -17.17
CA VAL A 545 -1.02 13.35 -17.50
C VAL A 545 -1.59 12.45 -18.60
N ALA A 546 -0.81 12.15 -19.65
CA ALA A 546 -1.22 11.23 -20.70
C ALA A 546 -1.50 9.81 -20.13
N MET A 547 -0.64 9.32 -19.23
CA MET A 547 -0.85 8.04 -18.57
C MET A 547 -2.07 8.04 -17.65
N ALA A 548 -2.35 9.15 -16.96
CA ALA A 548 -3.56 9.32 -16.16
C ALA A 548 -4.81 9.32 -17.04
N ALA A 549 -4.78 9.94 -18.21
CA ALA A 549 -5.87 9.91 -19.17
C ALA A 549 -6.11 8.49 -19.70
N VAL A 550 -5.05 7.75 -20.06
CA VAL A 550 -5.16 6.34 -20.48
C VAL A 550 -5.70 5.45 -19.36
N SER A 551 -5.20 5.61 -18.14
CA SER A 551 -5.67 4.87 -16.97
C SER A 551 -7.15 5.18 -16.67
N GLY A 552 -7.54 6.46 -16.76
CA GLY A 552 -8.93 6.89 -16.61
C GLY A 552 -9.84 6.34 -17.71
N LEU A 553 -9.37 6.32 -18.95
CA LEU A 553 -10.10 5.73 -20.08
C LEU A 553 -10.27 4.22 -19.89
N ASN A 554 -9.22 3.50 -19.48
CA ASN A 554 -9.30 2.07 -19.19
C ASN A 554 -10.26 1.78 -18.04
N ALA A 555 -10.21 2.56 -16.95
CA ALA A 555 -11.16 2.45 -15.84
C ALA A 555 -12.60 2.73 -16.31
N ALA A 556 -12.80 3.75 -17.16
CA ALA A 556 -14.10 4.09 -17.72
C ALA A 556 -14.63 3.01 -18.69
N LEU A 557 -13.78 2.43 -19.52
CA LEU A 557 -14.11 1.31 -20.41
C LEU A 557 -14.48 0.07 -19.61
N LEU A 558 -13.71 -0.28 -18.58
CA LEU A 558 -14.04 -1.36 -17.64
C LEU A 558 -15.37 -1.08 -16.95
N TRP A 559 -15.60 0.17 -16.52
CA TRP A 559 -16.87 0.56 -15.91
C TRP A 559 -18.06 0.45 -16.89
N ALA A 560 -17.88 0.92 -18.12
CA ALA A 560 -18.88 0.93 -19.18
C ALA A 560 -19.25 -0.49 -19.67
N THR A 561 -18.28 -1.38 -19.77
CA THR A 561 -18.46 -2.73 -20.32
C THR A 561 -18.93 -3.74 -19.29
N LEU A 562 -18.49 -3.61 -18.04
CA LEU A 562 -18.63 -4.68 -17.05
C LEU A 562 -19.59 -4.35 -15.89
N LEU A 563 -19.98 -3.08 -15.66
CA LEU A 563 -20.99 -2.72 -14.63
C LEU A 563 -22.40 -2.60 -15.23
N PRO A 564 -23.46 -3.15 -14.60
CA PRO A 564 -24.84 -3.01 -15.08
C PRO A 564 -25.29 -1.55 -15.24
N SER A 565 -24.83 -0.67 -14.34
CA SER A 565 -25.07 0.78 -14.42
C SER A 565 -24.29 1.45 -15.56
N GLY A 566 -23.09 0.97 -15.87
CA GLY A 566 -22.28 1.44 -16.98
C GLY A 566 -22.87 1.03 -18.33
N GLN A 567 -23.31 -0.23 -18.45
CA GLN A 567 -24.04 -0.71 -19.63
C GLN A 567 -25.33 0.07 -19.85
N ALA A 568 -26.07 0.41 -18.78
CA ALA A 568 -27.24 1.28 -18.87
C ALA A 568 -26.88 2.70 -19.34
N ALA A 569 -25.80 3.29 -18.83
CA ALA A 569 -25.31 4.60 -19.25
C ALA A 569 -24.84 4.62 -20.71
N VAL A 570 -24.11 3.59 -21.16
CA VAL A 570 -23.69 3.42 -22.56
C VAL A 570 -24.90 3.25 -23.48
N ARG A 571 -25.88 2.42 -23.09
CA ARG A 571 -27.15 2.28 -23.83
C ARG A 571 -27.90 3.61 -23.90
N LEU A 572 -27.93 4.40 -22.82
CA LEU A 572 -28.55 5.73 -22.80
C LEU A 572 -27.81 6.73 -23.70
N LEU A 573 -26.48 6.69 -23.71
CA LEU A 573 -25.64 7.54 -24.56
C LEU A 573 -25.84 7.17 -26.03
N ALA A 574 -25.82 5.88 -26.37
CA ALA A 574 -26.11 5.38 -27.71
C ALA A 574 -27.54 5.77 -28.16
N CYS A 575 -28.54 5.63 -27.28
CA CYS A 575 -29.90 6.10 -27.56
C CYS A 575 -29.97 7.62 -27.80
N ARG A 576 -29.20 8.44 -27.06
CA ARG A 576 -29.14 9.89 -27.28
C ARG A 576 -28.46 10.23 -28.60
N ILE A 577 -27.37 9.55 -28.96
CA ILE A 577 -26.68 9.72 -30.24
C ILE A 577 -27.59 9.33 -31.39
N ILE A 578 -28.29 8.19 -31.30
CA ILE A 578 -29.27 7.76 -32.32
C ILE A 578 -30.41 8.78 -32.44
N ARG A 579 -30.90 9.35 -31.33
CA ARG A 579 -31.91 10.41 -31.35
C ARG A 579 -31.40 11.70 -32.00
N LEU A 580 -30.17 12.11 -31.70
CA LEU A 580 -29.54 13.28 -32.31
C LEU A 580 -29.26 13.06 -33.80
N ALA A 581 -28.80 11.87 -34.20
CA ALA A 581 -28.62 11.49 -35.58
C ALA A 581 -29.96 11.46 -36.35
N ARG A 582 -31.03 10.94 -35.75
CA ARG A 582 -32.39 11.00 -36.32
C ARG A 582 -32.93 12.43 -36.43
N ALA A 583 -32.68 13.27 -35.43
CA ALA A 583 -33.06 14.68 -35.46
C ALA A 583 -32.29 15.45 -36.55
N ALA A 584 -30.99 15.19 -36.70
CA ALA A 584 -30.18 15.73 -37.79
C ALA A 584 -30.67 15.25 -39.16
N LEU A 585 -30.99 13.95 -39.31
CA LEU A 585 -31.55 13.38 -40.54
C LEU A 585 -32.91 14.00 -40.90
N ALA A 586 -33.78 14.21 -39.90
CA ALA A 586 -35.08 14.85 -40.08
C ALA A 586 -34.94 16.33 -40.48
N CYS A 587 -33.99 17.06 -39.88
CA CYS A 587 -33.68 18.43 -40.29
C CYS A 587 -33.15 18.49 -41.72
N THR A 588 -32.30 17.54 -42.14
CA THR A 588 -31.83 17.48 -43.54
C THR A 588 -32.93 17.08 -44.52
N ALA A 589 -33.84 16.18 -44.14
CA ALA A 589 -35.00 15.83 -44.97
C ALA A 589 -36.01 16.98 -45.11
N SER A 590 -36.11 17.84 -44.08
CA SER A 590 -36.95 19.04 -44.08
C SER A 590 -36.32 20.18 -44.88
N GLY A 591 -34.98 20.28 -44.88
CA GLY A 591 -34.23 21.26 -45.67
C GLY A 591 -34.11 20.93 -47.16
N LEU A 592 -34.29 19.66 -47.55
CA LEU A 592 -34.21 19.21 -48.95
C LEU A 592 -35.53 19.28 -49.75
N GLY A 593 -36.62 19.80 -49.17
CA GLY A 593 -37.81 20.16 -49.95
C GLY A 593 -38.40 19.04 -50.81
N VAL A 594 -38.38 17.78 -50.36
CA VAL A 594 -39.10 16.70 -51.05
C VAL A 594 -40.59 16.82 -50.74
N THR A 595 -41.23 17.73 -51.45
CA THR A 595 -42.67 17.71 -51.66
C THR A 595 -42.99 16.51 -52.55
N VAL A 596 -43.48 15.42 -51.97
CA VAL A 596 -44.10 14.33 -52.75
C VAL A 596 -45.40 14.89 -53.33
N ARG A 597 -45.29 15.44 -54.54
CA ARG A 597 -46.42 15.91 -55.35
C ARG A 597 -47.26 14.69 -55.70
N ARG A 598 -48.43 14.53 -55.04
CA ARG A 598 -49.46 13.58 -55.47
C ARG A 598 -49.89 13.97 -56.89
N GLY A 599 -49.42 13.23 -57.88
CA GLY A 599 -49.91 13.30 -59.25
C GLY A 599 -51.37 12.88 -59.28
N ARG A 600 -52.23 13.84 -59.63
CA ARG A 600 -53.63 13.63 -60.00
C ARG A 600 -53.61 13.01 -61.40
N VAL A 601 -54.04 11.75 -61.52
CA VAL A 601 -54.35 11.14 -62.82
C VAL A 601 -55.76 11.60 -63.17
N GLU A 602 -55.86 12.51 -64.14
CA GLU A 602 -57.08 12.71 -64.91
C GLU A 602 -56.80 12.29 -66.35
N ARG A 603 -57.64 11.34 -66.81
CA ARG A 603 -57.73 10.62 -68.09
C ARG A 603 -56.82 9.41 -68.27
#